data_AF-A0A5M5PPM8-F1
#
_entry.id   AF-A0A5M5PPM8-F1
#
_cell.length_a   1.000
_cell.length_b   1.000
_cell.length_c   1.000
_cell.angle_alpha   90.00
_cell.angle_beta   90.00
_cell.angle_gamma   90.00
#
_symmetry.space_group_name_H-M   'P 1'
#
loop_
_entity.id
_entity.type
_entity.pdbx_description
1 polymer ?
#
loop_
_entity_poly.entity_id
_entity_poly.type
_entity_poly.pdbx_seq_one_letter_code
_entity_poly.pdbx_strand_id
1 'polypeptide(L)'
;MKTVYFIFFCFCIAIAYCICFEFFLCASILFLLSQSIIGLYWLHRINGGFYFQDIRVFFICTYSLYSIFLPLVELFGLLSLFENLMPQVTLLYASGLFGFNLVNMLRPIQLKNSISQKSKIPGVTFILVALFCLVAFSFIYMKLSGIAIFNFSEMSSRTELGQKISQLWIVVTFLVVLVINLLVFYFKKLTHIQKIYFLVIVLFYFIFQISLGNRREIATILFFICSYYLVYKKKRINISFLVLALVLFVLSFYVTIYRDENVKALAASDAFKIVLASNEFVYPIQTTAYIINDSWNLRFGMTYIILPLQILIPRFIYPNKPSTLGGEFIEKTFGDNYMGFAYTPVSEAYLNFGVIGPFIMMSILAYIFTLIIKKGHNGLGFYYFLLYSFVFDFCRGDFSSIFYALLITYVLGYRFFNYLLAIKIKIK
;
A
#
# COMPACT_ATOMS: atom_id res chain seq x y z
N MET A 1 30.86 -8.00 4.43
CA MET A 1 31.19 -6.97 3.42
C MET A 1 31.57 -7.59 2.10
N LYS A 2 32.56 -8.50 2.04
CA LYS A 2 33.03 -9.14 0.79
C LYS A 2 31.91 -9.77 -0.07
N THR A 3 30.95 -10.47 0.54
CA THR A 3 29.87 -11.17 -0.20
C THR A 3 28.90 -10.23 -0.93
N VAL A 4 28.56 -9.06 -0.38
CA VAL A 4 27.59 -8.16 -1.02
C VAL A 4 28.23 -7.31 -2.11
N TYR A 5 29.48 -6.87 -1.91
CA TYR A 5 30.25 -6.26 -2.99
C TYR A 5 30.48 -7.24 -4.14
N PHE A 6 30.71 -8.53 -3.83
CA PHE A 6 30.79 -9.59 -4.83
C PHE A 6 29.46 -9.78 -5.56
N ILE A 7 28.34 -9.89 -4.86
CA ILE A 7 27.00 -9.98 -5.47
C ILE A 7 26.72 -8.77 -6.36
N PHE A 8 27.02 -7.55 -5.90
CA PHE A 8 26.85 -6.33 -6.68
C PHE A 8 27.72 -6.33 -7.94
N PHE A 9 28.99 -6.72 -7.80
CA PHE A 9 29.91 -6.86 -8.93
C PHE A 9 29.40 -7.90 -9.95
N CYS A 10 28.88 -9.05 -9.49
CA CYS A 10 28.21 -10.03 -10.34
C CYS A 10 26.97 -9.45 -11.05
N PHE A 11 26.15 -8.64 -10.37
CA PHE A 11 25.03 -7.93 -11.02
C PHE A 11 25.52 -6.94 -12.08
N CYS A 12 26.56 -6.15 -11.80
CA CYS A 12 27.12 -5.22 -12.78
C CYS A 12 27.65 -5.94 -14.03
N ILE A 13 28.35 -7.06 -13.85
CA ILE A 13 28.83 -7.89 -14.97
C ILE A 13 27.65 -8.48 -15.74
N ALA A 14 26.64 -9.03 -15.05
CA ALA A 14 25.47 -9.62 -15.70
C ALA A 14 24.65 -8.57 -16.46
N ILE A 15 24.52 -7.35 -15.92
CA ILE A 15 23.88 -6.23 -16.61
C ILE A 15 24.68 -5.83 -17.86
N ALA A 16 26.00 -5.66 -17.73
CA ALA A 16 26.86 -5.32 -18.86
C ALA A 16 26.79 -6.39 -19.96
N TYR A 17 26.81 -7.67 -19.58
CA TYR A 17 26.59 -8.79 -20.49
C TYR A 17 25.24 -8.69 -21.19
N CYS A 18 24.14 -8.56 -20.45
CA CYS A 18 22.81 -8.44 -21.03
C CYS A 18 22.68 -7.25 -21.99
N ILE A 19 23.34 -6.12 -21.71
CA ILE A 19 23.37 -4.96 -22.62
C ILE A 19 24.16 -5.28 -23.89
N CYS A 20 25.34 -5.89 -23.77
CA CYS A 20 26.18 -6.26 -24.92
C CYS A 20 25.50 -7.25 -25.88
N PHE A 21 24.56 -8.05 -25.38
CA PHE A 21 23.80 -9.04 -26.16
C PHE A 21 22.34 -8.64 -26.38
N GLU A 22 22.00 -7.36 -26.24
CA GLU A 22 20.65 -6.79 -26.50
C GLU A 22 19.49 -7.40 -25.68
N PHE A 23 19.81 -8.09 -24.57
CA PHE A 23 18.83 -8.58 -23.59
C PHE A 23 18.39 -7.46 -22.63
N PHE A 24 17.80 -6.40 -23.17
CA PHE A 24 17.46 -5.19 -22.41
C PHE A 24 16.48 -5.44 -21.25
N LEU A 25 15.50 -6.33 -21.42
CA LEU A 25 14.57 -6.69 -20.35
C LEU A 25 15.29 -7.37 -19.19
N CYS A 26 16.16 -8.35 -19.48
CA CYS A 26 17.00 -9.02 -18.48
C CYS A 26 17.90 -8.04 -17.74
N ALA A 27 18.55 -7.13 -18.45
CA ALA A 27 19.39 -6.09 -17.85
C ALA A 27 18.58 -5.22 -16.87
N SER A 28 17.37 -4.84 -17.26
CA SER A 28 16.48 -3.99 -16.46
C SER A 28 15.98 -4.71 -15.20
N ILE A 29 15.61 -6.00 -15.32
CA ILE A 29 15.23 -6.85 -14.20
C ILE A 29 16.39 -7.04 -13.22
N LEU A 30 17.59 -7.32 -13.73
CA LEU A 30 18.79 -7.46 -12.89
C LEU A 30 19.12 -6.16 -12.17
N PHE A 31 18.97 -5.01 -12.83
CA PHE A 31 19.16 -3.71 -12.20
C PHE A 31 18.14 -3.50 -11.06
N LEU A 32 16.86 -3.75 -11.31
CA LEU A 32 15.80 -3.68 -10.30
C LEU A 32 16.12 -4.56 -9.06
N LEU A 33 16.44 -5.83 -9.29
CA LEU A 33 16.78 -6.78 -8.22
C LEU A 33 18.03 -6.34 -7.44
N SER A 34 19.03 -5.80 -8.13
CA SER A 34 20.22 -5.25 -7.48
C SER A 34 19.84 -4.12 -6.50
N GLN A 35 18.94 -3.21 -6.88
CA GLN A 35 18.49 -2.12 -6.02
C GLN A 35 17.71 -2.64 -4.81
N SER A 36 16.84 -3.64 -4.98
CA SER A 36 16.14 -4.27 -3.87
C SER A 36 17.11 -4.89 -2.85
N ILE A 37 18.11 -5.63 -3.33
CA ILE A 37 19.11 -6.31 -2.48
C ILE A 37 20.00 -5.29 -1.76
N ILE A 38 20.50 -4.28 -2.48
CA ILE A 38 21.36 -3.23 -1.91
C ILE A 38 20.60 -2.45 -0.83
N GLY A 39 19.36 -2.05 -1.11
CA GLY A 39 18.52 -1.32 -0.17
C GLY A 39 18.29 -2.10 1.12
N LEU A 40 17.90 -3.36 1.00
CA LEU A 40 17.69 -4.26 2.14
C LEU A 40 18.99 -4.49 2.93
N TYR A 41 20.11 -4.72 2.24
CA TYR A 41 21.42 -4.88 2.88
C TYR A 41 21.84 -3.62 3.63
N TRP A 42 21.66 -2.45 3.03
CA TRP A 42 22.03 -1.19 3.65
C TRP A 42 21.22 -0.91 4.91
N LEU A 43 19.91 -1.15 4.88
CA LEU A 43 19.05 -1.02 6.05
C LEU A 43 19.39 -2.05 7.14
N HIS A 44 19.74 -3.28 6.76
CA HIS A 44 20.26 -4.27 7.69
C HIS A 44 21.52 -3.77 8.40
N ARG A 45 22.45 -3.17 7.66
CA ARG A 45 23.69 -2.58 8.21
C ARG A 45 23.39 -1.42 9.14
N ILE A 46 22.52 -0.49 8.73
CA ILE A 46 22.13 0.65 9.57
C ILE A 46 21.57 0.14 10.90
N ASN A 47 20.58 -0.77 10.85
CA ASN A 47 19.85 -1.19 12.03
C ASN A 47 20.53 -2.30 12.85
N GLY A 48 21.62 -2.89 12.35
CA GLY A 48 22.26 -4.07 12.96
C GLY A 48 21.39 -5.34 12.91
N GLY A 49 20.49 -5.43 11.93
CA GLY A 49 19.54 -6.54 11.78
C GLY A 49 18.38 -6.23 10.83
N PHE A 50 17.67 -7.28 10.39
CA PHE A 50 16.44 -7.14 9.61
C PHE A 50 15.22 -6.94 10.52
N TYR A 51 14.64 -5.75 10.45
CA TYR A 51 13.43 -5.38 11.18
C TYR A 51 12.32 -5.10 10.18
N PHE A 52 11.34 -6.00 10.07
CA PHE A 52 10.21 -5.81 9.15
C PHE A 52 9.40 -4.56 9.49
N GLN A 53 9.33 -4.25 10.77
CA GLN A 53 8.67 -3.07 11.29
C GLN A 53 9.35 -1.75 10.89
N ASP A 54 10.53 -1.77 10.28
CA ASP A 54 11.11 -0.59 9.63
C ASP A 54 10.32 -0.31 8.36
N ILE A 55 9.63 0.84 8.32
CA ILE A 55 8.79 1.25 7.19
C ILE A 55 9.56 1.24 5.86
N ARG A 56 10.88 1.49 5.89
CA ARG A 56 11.73 1.47 4.70
C ARG A 56 11.99 0.06 4.19
N VAL A 57 12.19 -0.90 5.10
CA VAL A 57 12.33 -2.33 4.75
C VAL A 57 11.04 -2.83 4.14
N PHE A 58 9.91 -2.55 4.80
CA PHE A 58 8.60 -2.94 4.31
C PHE A 58 8.28 -2.32 2.95
N PHE A 59 8.61 -1.05 2.75
CA PHE A 59 8.46 -0.37 1.47
C PHE A 59 9.30 -1.01 0.37
N ILE A 60 10.60 -1.27 0.59
CA ILE A 60 11.44 -1.92 -0.43
C ILE A 60 10.88 -3.29 -0.78
N CYS A 61 10.47 -4.11 0.19
CA CYS A 61 9.88 -5.42 -0.09
C CYS A 61 8.60 -5.31 -0.92
N THR A 62 7.66 -4.45 -0.52
CA THR A 62 6.37 -4.29 -1.21
C THR A 62 6.53 -3.67 -2.60
N TYR A 63 7.33 -2.61 -2.73
CA TYR A 63 7.65 -2.00 -4.02
C TYR A 63 8.30 -3.02 -4.96
N SER A 64 9.27 -3.80 -4.47
CA SER A 64 9.95 -4.82 -5.28
C SER A 64 8.96 -5.86 -5.80
N LEU A 65 8.04 -6.33 -4.95
CA LEU A 65 6.97 -7.25 -5.36
C LEU A 65 6.12 -6.63 -6.47
N TYR A 66 5.65 -5.38 -6.33
CA TYR A 66 4.85 -4.73 -7.38
C TYR A 66 5.61 -4.40 -8.67
N SER A 67 6.93 -4.35 -8.62
CA SER A 67 7.77 -4.00 -9.77
C SER A 67 8.29 -5.20 -10.57
N ILE A 68 8.33 -6.41 -9.99
CA ILE A 68 9.03 -7.55 -10.59
C ILE A 68 8.12 -8.51 -11.36
N PHE A 69 6.84 -8.59 -11.00
CA PHE A 69 5.95 -9.64 -11.53
C PHE A 69 5.67 -9.51 -13.02
N LEU A 70 5.21 -8.35 -13.51
CA LEU A 70 4.94 -8.20 -14.95
C LEU A 70 6.21 -8.38 -15.81
N PRO A 71 7.37 -7.78 -15.49
CA PRO A 71 8.60 -8.02 -16.26
C PRO A 71 9.00 -9.50 -16.32
N LEU A 72 8.81 -10.26 -15.23
CA LEU A 72 9.06 -11.70 -15.24
C LEU A 72 8.03 -12.46 -16.11
N VAL A 73 6.75 -12.10 -16.01
CA VAL A 73 5.69 -12.71 -16.83
C VAL A 73 5.97 -12.50 -18.31
N GLU A 74 6.41 -11.30 -18.72
CA GLU A 74 6.81 -11.03 -20.12
C GLU A 74 8.11 -11.72 -20.50
N LEU A 75 9.12 -11.75 -19.62
CA LEU A 75 10.38 -12.46 -19.86
C LEU A 75 10.17 -13.96 -20.13
N PHE A 76 9.21 -14.58 -19.44
CA PHE A 76 8.86 -15.99 -19.64
C PHE A 76 7.86 -16.22 -20.78
N GLY A 77 7.46 -15.18 -21.53
CA GLY A 77 6.52 -15.28 -22.64
C GLY A 77 5.11 -15.71 -22.21
N LEU A 78 4.74 -15.47 -20.94
CA LEU A 78 3.42 -15.84 -20.40
C LEU A 78 2.35 -14.81 -20.77
N LEU A 79 2.75 -13.58 -21.04
CA LEU A 79 1.93 -12.47 -21.50
C LEU A 79 2.81 -11.57 -22.37
N SER A 80 2.34 -11.16 -23.54
CA SER A 80 3.09 -10.34 -24.49
C SER A 80 2.32 -9.06 -24.80
N LEU A 81 2.14 -8.19 -23.80
CA LEU A 81 1.39 -6.94 -23.96
C LEU A 81 2.29 -5.75 -24.29
N PHE A 82 3.48 -5.68 -23.67
CA PHE A 82 4.34 -4.49 -23.73
C PHE A 82 5.82 -4.83 -23.98
N GLU A 83 6.10 -5.89 -24.74
CA GLU A 83 7.46 -6.45 -24.91
C GLU A 83 8.53 -5.38 -25.23
N ASN A 84 8.20 -4.43 -26.10
CA ASN A 84 9.12 -3.36 -26.52
C ASN A 84 9.32 -2.26 -25.46
N LEU A 85 8.34 -2.06 -24.56
CA LEU A 85 8.35 -1.00 -23.55
C LEU A 85 8.79 -1.50 -22.17
N MET A 86 8.67 -2.81 -21.92
CA MET A 86 8.93 -3.39 -20.61
C MET A 86 10.36 -3.16 -20.07
N PRO A 87 11.42 -3.16 -20.89
CA PRO A 87 12.75 -2.76 -20.42
C PRO A 87 12.74 -1.34 -19.84
N GLN A 88 12.18 -0.37 -20.57
CA GLN A 88 12.11 1.02 -20.13
C GLN A 88 11.26 1.17 -18.87
N VAL A 89 10.07 0.54 -18.83
CA VAL A 89 9.19 0.57 -17.66
C VAL A 89 9.91 -0.01 -16.43
N THR A 90 10.57 -1.16 -16.58
CA THR A 90 11.32 -1.80 -15.49
C THR A 90 12.45 -0.91 -14.98
N LEU A 91 13.16 -0.21 -15.88
CA LEU A 91 14.19 0.77 -15.51
C LEU A 91 13.63 1.95 -14.73
N LEU A 92 12.42 2.44 -15.04
CA LEU A 92 11.78 3.50 -14.26
C LEU A 92 11.55 3.06 -12.82
N TYR A 93 11.05 1.84 -12.60
CA TYR A 93 10.86 1.30 -11.25
C TYR A 93 12.19 1.12 -10.52
N ALA A 94 13.22 0.61 -11.21
CA ALA A 94 14.56 0.45 -10.66
C ALA A 94 15.19 1.80 -10.29
N SER A 95 15.01 2.83 -11.13
CA SER A 95 15.46 4.20 -10.85
C SER A 95 14.77 4.80 -9.62
N GLY A 96 13.49 4.50 -9.42
CA GLY A 96 12.75 4.87 -8.22
C GLY A 96 13.34 4.23 -6.96
N LEU A 97 13.61 2.92 -6.97
CA LEU A 97 14.30 2.26 -5.85
C LEU A 97 15.71 2.80 -5.63
N PHE A 98 16.44 3.11 -6.70
CA PHE A 98 17.76 3.71 -6.60
C PHE A 98 17.70 5.06 -5.87
N GLY A 99 16.78 5.96 -6.25
CA GLY A 99 16.55 7.23 -5.55
C GLY A 99 16.18 7.04 -4.08
N PHE A 100 15.27 6.10 -3.80
CA PHE A 100 14.87 5.75 -2.43
C PHE A 100 16.07 5.27 -1.58
N ASN A 101 16.89 4.39 -2.14
CA ASN A 101 18.07 3.83 -1.48
C ASN A 101 19.16 4.89 -1.26
N LEU A 102 19.41 5.75 -2.26
CA LEU A 102 20.41 6.80 -2.19
C LEU A 102 20.18 7.73 -0.99
N VAL A 103 18.93 8.14 -0.75
CA VAL A 103 18.60 8.98 0.40
C VAL A 103 18.87 8.26 1.73
N ASN A 104 18.54 6.97 1.82
CA ASN A 104 18.83 6.16 3.01
C ASN A 104 20.35 5.93 3.22
N MET A 105 21.13 5.96 2.15
CA MET A 105 22.60 5.93 2.19
C MET A 105 23.19 7.26 2.67
N LEU A 106 22.69 8.38 2.15
CA LEU A 106 23.16 9.71 2.52
C LEU A 106 22.71 10.15 3.91
N ARG A 107 21.56 9.65 4.39
CA ARG A 107 20.98 9.99 5.70
C ARG A 107 20.67 8.73 6.52
N PRO A 108 21.69 7.99 6.97
CA PRO A 108 21.48 6.78 7.74
C PRO A 108 20.84 7.11 9.10
N ILE A 109 19.65 6.57 9.33
CA ILE A 109 18.94 6.68 10.61
C ILE A 109 18.51 5.29 11.07
N GLN A 110 18.86 4.95 12.30
CA GLN A 110 18.47 3.69 12.93
C GLN A 110 17.02 3.71 13.40
N LEU A 111 16.30 2.63 13.14
CA LEU A 111 15.00 2.40 13.76
C LEU A 111 15.18 2.09 15.25
N LYS A 112 14.48 2.84 16.12
CA LYS A 112 14.38 2.50 17.53
C LYS A 112 13.17 1.61 17.79
N ASN A 113 13.41 0.46 18.41
CA ASN A 113 12.37 -0.46 18.87
C ASN A 113 11.80 -0.04 20.23
N SER A 114 11.25 1.17 20.30
CA SER A 114 10.58 1.71 21.48
C SER A 114 9.32 2.44 21.04
N ILE A 115 8.24 2.33 21.83
CA ILE A 115 6.96 2.95 21.52
C ILE A 115 6.81 4.17 22.44
N SER A 116 6.57 5.33 21.85
CA SER A 116 6.27 6.55 22.61
C SER A 116 4.76 6.68 22.80
N GLN A 117 4.25 6.22 23.94
CA GLN A 117 2.89 6.52 24.37
C GLN A 117 2.91 7.72 25.31
N LYS A 118 2.95 8.94 24.76
CA LYS A 118 2.75 10.14 25.57
C LYS A 118 1.25 10.28 25.87
N SER A 119 0.92 10.27 27.17
CA SER A 119 -0.38 10.54 27.82
C SER A 119 -1.36 9.39 28.10
N LYS A 120 -2.12 9.56 29.21
CA LYS A 120 -3.37 8.84 29.51
C LYS A 120 -4.38 9.22 28.42
N ILE A 121 -5.06 8.24 27.83
CA ILE A 121 -6.30 8.52 27.10
C ILE A 121 -7.41 8.53 28.15
N PRO A 122 -7.93 9.69 28.58
CA PRO A 122 -9.26 9.70 29.17
C PRO A 122 -10.26 9.30 28.08
N GLY A 123 -11.30 8.54 28.43
CA GLY A 123 -12.43 8.30 27.50
C GLY A 123 -12.29 7.14 26.52
N VAL A 124 -11.54 6.07 26.84
CA VAL A 124 -11.47 4.87 25.98
C VAL A 124 -12.85 4.26 25.69
N THR A 125 -13.78 4.31 26.65
CA THR A 125 -15.19 3.91 26.45
C THR A 125 -15.86 4.72 25.34
N PHE A 126 -15.62 6.03 25.27
CA PHE A 126 -16.18 6.89 24.22
C PHE A 126 -15.64 6.50 22.84
N ILE A 127 -14.35 6.17 22.74
CA ILE A 127 -13.74 5.69 21.50
C ILE A 127 -14.36 4.35 21.06
N LEU A 128 -14.62 3.45 22.01
CA LEU A 128 -15.26 2.16 21.74
C LEU A 128 -16.72 2.32 21.28
N VAL A 129 -17.48 3.24 21.90
CA VAL A 129 -18.84 3.57 21.48
C VAL A 129 -18.82 4.20 20.08
N ALA A 130 -17.89 5.11 19.81
CA ALA A 130 -17.72 5.69 18.47
C ALA A 130 -17.43 4.61 17.41
N LEU A 131 -16.59 3.61 17.74
CA LEU A 131 -16.36 2.47 16.85
C LEU A 131 -17.65 1.72 16.54
N PHE A 132 -18.42 1.38 17.57
CA PHE A 132 -19.71 0.71 17.40
C PHE A 132 -20.65 1.52 16.51
N CYS A 133 -20.81 2.82 16.79
CA CYS A 133 -21.67 3.70 15.99
C CYS A 133 -21.22 3.80 14.53
N LEU A 134 -19.92 3.91 14.26
CA LEU A 134 -19.39 3.98 12.89
C LEU A 134 -19.60 2.67 12.12
N VAL A 135 -19.36 1.52 12.77
CA VAL A 135 -19.58 0.20 12.16
C VAL A 135 -21.07 -0.04 11.91
N ALA A 136 -21.94 0.28 12.88
CA ALA A 136 -23.39 0.18 12.74
C ALA A 136 -23.91 1.10 11.64
N PHE A 137 -23.44 2.35 11.59
CA PHE A 137 -23.79 3.30 10.53
C PHE A 137 -23.35 2.77 9.17
N SER A 138 -22.11 2.28 9.04
CA SER A 138 -21.62 1.70 7.77
C SER A 138 -22.48 0.53 7.32
N PHE A 139 -22.86 -0.36 8.23
CA PHE A 139 -23.71 -1.51 7.92
C PHE A 139 -25.12 -1.08 7.47
N ILE A 140 -25.76 -0.18 8.23
CA ILE A 140 -27.09 0.34 7.91
C ILE A 140 -27.08 1.07 6.57
N TYR A 141 -26.07 1.91 6.32
CA TYR A 141 -25.93 2.65 5.08
C TYR A 141 -25.84 1.73 3.87
N MET A 142 -24.99 0.69 3.92
CA MET A 142 -24.89 -0.29 2.82
C MET A 142 -26.22 -1.03 2.58
N LYS A 143 -26.92 -1.40 3.66
CA LYS A 143 -28.20 -2.10 3.56
C LYS A 143 -29.29 -1.21 2.94
N LEU A 144 -29.35 0.06 3.35
CA LEU A 144 -30.29 1.04 2.79
C LEU A 144 -29.98 1.39 1.33
N SER A 145 -28.71 1.32 0.92
CA SER A 145 -28.30 1.45 -0.49
C SER A 145 -28.63 0.22 -1.35
N GLY A 146 -29.31 -0.80 -0.82
CA GLY A 146 -29.76 -1.97 -1.58
C GLY A 146 -28.65 -2.96 -1.92
N ILE A 147 -27.58 -3.00 -1.12
CA ILE A 147 -26.44 -3.91 -1.34
C ILE A 147 -26.67 -5.18 -0.54
N ALA A 148 -26.51 -6.33 -1.20
CA ALA A 148 -26.59 -7.63 -0.56
C ALA A 148 -25.37 -7.83 0.35
N ILE A 149 -25.58 -7.72 1.65
CA ILE A 149 -24.55 -7.96 2.67
C ILE A 149 -24.64 -9.41 3.14
N PHE A 150 -23.50 -10.07 3.37
CA PHE A 150 -23.40 -11.48 3.74
C PHE A 150 -23.90 -12.49 2.70
N ASN A 151 -24.13 -12.05 1.45
CA ASN A 151 -24.31 -12.97 0.33
C ASN A 151 -22.94 -13.30 -0.28
N PHE A 152 -22.32 -14.40 0.18
CA PHE A 152 -20.96 -14.76 -0.22
C PHE A 152 -20.86 -15.38 -1.62
N SER A 153 -21.99 -15.81 -2.21
CA SER A 153 -22.04 -16.35 -3.58
C SER A 153 -22.14 -15.26 -4.64
N GLU A 154 -22.75 -14.12 -4.32
CA GLU A 154 -22.88 -12.95 -5.20
C GLU A 154 -22.19 -11.75 -4.55
N MET A 155 -20.87 -11.83 -4.41
CA MET A 155 -20.11 -10.66 -3.96
C MET A 155 -20.33 -9.51 -4.95
N SER A 156 -21.01 -8.46 -4.50
CA SER A 156 -21.27 -7.26 -5.29
C SER A 156 -19.98 -6.76 -5.93
N SER A 157 -20.01 -6.58 -7.25
CA SER A 157 -18.87 -6.05 -7.97
C SER A 157 -18.54 -4.63 -7.48
N ARG A 158 -17.25 -4.25 -7.43
CA ARG A 158 -16.84 -2.89 -7.00
C ARG A 158 -17.46 -1.79 -7.87
N THR A 159 -17.82 -2.13 -9.10
CA THR A 159 -18.54 -1.29 -10.06
C THR A 159 -19.96 -0.99 -9.59
N GLU A 160 -20.72 -1.98 -9.11
CA GLU A 160 -22.05 -1.76 -8.51
C GLU A 160 -21.97 -0.93 -7.22
N LEU A 161 -20.97 -1.19 -6.37
CA LEU A 161 -20.74 -0.40 -5.15
C LEU A 161 -20.45 1.07 -5.47
N GLY A 162 -19.63 1.34 -6.50
CA GLY A 162 -19.26 2.70 -6.91
C GLY A 162 -20.41 3.51 -7.51
N GLN A 163 -21.38 2.85 -8.14
CA GLN A 163 -22.56 3.50 -8.72
C GLN A 163 -23.66 3.77 -7.69
N LYS A 164 -23.83 2.86 -6.72
CA LYS A 164 -24.92 2.95 -5.72
C LYS A 164 -24.55 3.74 -4.46
N ILE A 165 -23.26 3.97 -4.20
CA ILE A 165 -22.80 4.53 -2.93
C ILE A 165 -21.96 5.79 -3.10
N SER A 166 -22.23 6.80 -2.26
CA SER A 166 -21.46 8.05 -2.24
C SER A 166 -20.07 7.90 -1.62
N GLN A 167 -19.20 8.90 -1.84
CA GLN A 167 -17.87 9.03 -1.22
C GLN A 167 -17.89 8.98 0.32
N LEU A 168 -19.06 9.20 0.95
CA LEU A 168 -19.24 9.11 2.39
C LEU A 168 -18.84 7.75 2.97
N TRP A 169 -19.08 6.66 2.26
CA TRP A 169 -18.71 5.32 2.74
C TRP A 169 -17.19 5.15 2.88
N ILE A 170 -16.42 5.76 1.96
CA ILE A 170 -14.96 5.75 1.99
C ILE A 170 -14.46 6.48 3.24
N VAL A 171 -15.05 7.64 3.53
CA VAL A 171 -14.71 8.44 4.72
C VAL A 171 -15.01 7.66 5.99
N VAL A 172 -16.20 7.07 6.11
CA VAL A 172 -16.61 6.26 7.27
C VAL A 172 -15.66 5.08 7.47
N THR A 173 -15.29 4.41 6.38
CA THR A 173 -14.35 3.28 6.40
C THR A 173 -12.98 3.68 6.93
N PHE A 174 -12.42 4.81 6.47
CA PHE A 174 -11.17 5.34 7.01
C PHE A 174 -11.27 5.72 8.49
N LEU A 175 -12.41 6.25 8.93
CA LEU A 175 -12.65 6.53 10.35
C LEU A 175 -12.73 5.25 11.19
N VAL A 176 -13.38 4.19 10.70
CA VAL A 176 -13.41 2.88 11.38
C VAL A 176 -11.99 2.32 11.50
N VAL A 177 -11.23 2.26 10.41
CA VAL A 177 -9.83 1.77 10.40
C VAL A 177 -8.98 2.54 11.41
N LEU A 178 -9.12 3.86 11.44
CA LEU A 178 -8.43 4.70 12.41
C LEU A 178 -8.78 4.34 13.85
N VAL A 179 -10.08 4.28 14.17
CA VAL A 179 -10.53 4.03 15.55
C VAL A 179 -10.08 2.65 16.02
N ILE A 180 -10.14 1.64 15.14
CA ILE A 180 -9.58 0.31 15.41
C ILE A 180 -8.09 0.44 15.72
N ASN A 181 -7.31 1.07 14.85
CA ASN A 181 -5.86 1.22 15.04
C ASN A 181 -5.51 2.00 16.32
N LEU A 182 -6.31 3.00 16.70
CA LEU A 182 -6.16 3.71 17.97
C LEU A 182 -6.41 2.78 19.17
N LEU A 183 -7.48 1.99 19.14
CA LEU A 183 -7.78 1.02 20.20
C LEU A 183 -6.73 -0.08 20.28
N VAL A 184 -6.16 -0.53 19.16
CA VAL A 184 -5.00 -1.45 19.13
C VAL A 184 -3.78 -0.80 19.81
N PHE A 185 -3.46 0.44 19.46
CA PHE A 185 -2.32 1.16 20.03
C PHE A 185 -2.45 1.32 21.55
N TYR A 186 -3.68 1.49 22.06
CA TYR A 186 -3.97 1.60 23.49
C TYR A 186 -4.56 0.34 24.13
N PHE A 187 -4.42 -0.83 23.48
CA PHE A 187 -5.10 -2.06 23.87
C PHE A 187 -4.84 -2.49 25.31
N LYS A 188 -3.64 -2.21 25.83
CA LYS A 188 -3.26 -2.50 27.22
C LYS A 188 -4.05 -1.72 28.25
N LYS A 189 -4.57 -0.54 27.89
CA LYS A 189 -5.34 0.34 28.79
C LYS A 189 -6.83 -0.03 28.84
N LEU A 190 -7.29 -0.96 28.00
CA LEU A 190 -8.67 -1.45 27.99
C LEU A 190 -8.91 -2.40 29.17
N THR A 191 -10.09 -2.31 29.79
CA THR A 191 -10.57 -3.32 30.74
C THR A 191 -10.84 -4.65 30.02
N HIS A 192 -10.94 -5.77 30.75
CA HIS A 192 -11.24 -7.07 30.14
C HIS A 192 -12.54 -7.06 29.34
N ILE A 193 -13.60 -6.45 29.88
CA ILE A 193 -14.90 -6.31 29.21
C ILE A 193 -14.78 -5.48 27.92
N GLN A 194 -14.06 -4.35 27.97
CA GLN A 194 -13.84 -3.52 26.78
C GLN A 194 -13.05 -4.24 25.68
N LYS A 195 -12.10 -5.10 26.05
CA LYS A 195 -11.37 -5.94 25.09
C LYS A 195 -12.30 -6.92 24.38
N ILE A 196 -13.22 -7.54 25.11
CA ILE A 196 -14.20 -8.47 24.52
C ILE A 196 -15.08 -7.72 23.51
N TYR A 197 -15.68 -6.59 23.90
CA TYR A 197 -16.50 -5.78 22.99
C TYR A 197 -15.70 -5.32 21.76
N PHE A 198 -14.48 -4.84 21.95
CA PHE A 198 -13.60 -4.47 20.84
C PHE A 198 -13.37 -5.63 19.86
N LEU A 199 -13.03 -6.81 20.36
CA LEU A 199 -12.79 -7.99 19.53
C LEU A 199 -14.05 -8.42 18.77
N VAL A 200 -15.22 -8.39 19.42
CA VAL A 200 -16.50 -8.72 18.77
C VAL A 200 -16.82 -7.73 17.65
N ILE A 201 -16.66 -6.42 17.90
CA ILE A 201 -16.92 -5.39 16.88
C ILE A 201 -15.95 -5.52 15.70
N VAL A 202 -14.66 -5.75 15.96
CA VAL A 202 -13.64 -5.94 14.91
C VAL A 202 -13.91 -7.20 14.10
N LEU A 203 -14.27 -8.31 14.76
CA LEU A 203 -14.62 -9.56 14.08
C LEU A 203 -15.84 -9.37 13.18
N PHE A 204 -16.90 -8.73 13.69
CA PHE A 204 -18.07 -8.37 12.89
C PHE A 204 -17.69 -7.50 11.69
N TYR A 205 -16.87 -6.46 11.91
CA TYR A 205 -16.39 -5.59 10.85
C TYR A 205 -15.58 -6.36 9.79
N PHE A 206 -14.74 -7.32 10.19
CA PHE A 206 -13.98 -8.15 9.24
C PHE A 206 -14.91 -9.02 8.40
N ILE A 207 -15.87 -9.71 9.01
CA ILE A 207 -16.85 -10.53 8.27
C ILE A 207 -17.65 -9.64 7.30
N PHE A 208 -18.07 -8.46 7.76
CA PHE A 208 -18.76 -7.46 6.95
C PHE A 208 -17.91 -7.02 5.75
N GLN A 209 -16.65 -6.61 5.95
CA GLN A 209 -15.76 -6.20 4.86
C GLN A 209 -15.41 -7.35 3.91
N ILE A 210 -15.22 -8.57 4.42
CA ILE A 210 -15.03 -9.76 3.57
C ILE A 210 -16.26 -9.98 2.71
N SER A 211 -17.48 -9.84 3.25
CA SER A 211 -18.71 -10.02 2.48
C SER A 211 -18.85 -9.01 1.34
N LEU A 212 -18.31 -7.79 1.51
CA LEU A 212 -18.24 -6.76 0.47
C LEU A 212 -17.06 -6.96 -0.50
N GLY A 213 -16.28 -8.04 -0.35
CA GLY A 213 -15.05 -8.27 -1.12
C GLY A 213 -13.90 -7.30 -0.78
N ASN A 214 -14.03 -6.51 0.28
CA ASN A 214 -13.15 -5.39 0.57
C ASN A 214 -12.02 -5.79 1.53
N ARG A 215 -11.00 -6.47 0.98
CA ARG A 215 -9.90 -7.08 1.74
C ARG A 215 -8.80 -6.09 2.14
N ARG A 216 -8.74 -4.93 1.47
CA ARG A 216 -7.65 -3.96 1.59
C ARG A 216 -7.63 -3.31 2.98
N GLU A 217 -8.78 -2.92 3.48
CA GLU A 217 -8.96 -2.23 4.76
C GLU A 217 -8.64 -3.16 5.92
N ILE A 218 -8.95 -4.46 5.76
CA ILE A 218 -8.53 -5.51 6.69
C ILE A 218 -7.00 -5.62 6.68
N ALA A 219 -6.37 -5.64 5.50
CA ALA A 219 -4.91 -5.67 5.40
C ALA A 219 -4.26 -4.45 6.06
N THR A 220 -4.80 -3.24 5.89
CA THR A 220 -4.33 -2.02 6.57
C THR A 220 -4.34 -2.19 8.10
N ILE A 221 -5.44 -2.71 8.68
CA ILE A 221 -5.54 -2.97 10.13
C ILE A 221 -4.52 -4.03 10.56
N LEU A 222 -4.39 -5.13 9.80
CA LEU A 222 -3.45 -6.20 10.11
C LEU A 222 -1.99 -5.73 10.05
N PHE A 223 -1.60 -4.92 9.06
CA PHE A 223 -0.25 -4.35 8.97
C PHE A 223 0.05 -3.39 10.11
N PHE A 224 -0.93 -2.62 10.57
CA PHE A 224 -0.80 -1.82 11.78
C PHE A 224 -0.53 -2.70 13.01
N ILE A 225 -1.36 -3.74 13.23
CA ILE A 225 -1.21 -4.67 14.37
C ILE A 225 0.16 -5.36 14.33
N CYS A 226 0.55 -5.88 13.17
CA CYS A 226 1.81 -6.59 12.96
C CYS A 226 3.01 -5.69 13.27
N SER A 227 3.07 -4.49 12.68
CA SER A 227 4.18 -3.56 12.91
C SER A 227 4.25 -3.12 14.38
N TYR A 228 3.10 -2.80 14.99
CA TYR A 228 3.02 -2.46 16.41
C TYR A 228 3.53 -3.59 17.31
N TYR A 229 3.07 -4.82 17.05
CA TYR A 229 3.49 -6.00 17.82
C TYR A 229 4.98 -6.29 17.68
N LEU A 230 5.54 -6.19 16.46
CA LEU A 230 6.96 -6.43 16.20
C LEU A 230 7.86 -5.40 16.89
N VAL A 231 7.49 -4.11 16.87
CA VAL A 231 8.19 -3.07 17.65
C VAL A 231 8.08 -3.36 19.14
N TYR A 232 6.87 -3.67 19.63
CA TYR A 232 6.61 -3.93 21.05
C TYR A 232 7.44 -5.10 21.58
N LYS A 233 7.52 -6.20 20.83
CA LYS A 233 8.32 -7.39 21.18
C LYS A 233 9.79 -7.28 20.79
N LYS A 234 10.22 -6.16 20.17
CA LYS A 234 11.56 -5.94 19.63
C LYS A 234 12.05 -7.09 18.76
N LYS A 235 11.14 -7.69 17.99
CA LYS A 235 11.44 -8.89 17.19
C LYS A 235 12.23 -8.50 15.94
N ARG A 236 13.19 -9.35 15.60
CA ARG A 236 13.85 -9.39 14.30
C ARG A 236 13.14 -10.44 13.44
N ILE A 237 13.20 -10.27 12.13
CA ILE A 237 12.79 -11.34 11.22
C ILE A 237 13.81 -12.48 11.34
N ASN A 238 13.32 -13.69 11.66
CA ASN A 238 14.08 -14.90 11.49
C ASN A 238 13.77 -15.55 10.13
N ILE A 239 14.64 -16.44 9.69
CA ILE A 239 14.46 -17.13 8.40
C ILE A 239 13.15 -17.93 8.36
N SER A 240 12.72 -18.48 9.50
CA SER A 240 11.45 -19.21 9.63
C SER A 240 10.23 -18.34 9.33
N PHE A 241 10.25 -17.06 9.71
CA PHE A 241 9.18 -16.13 9.35
C PHE A 241 9.16 -15.83 7.85
N LEU A 242 10.33 -15.71 7.21
CA LEU A 242 10.41 -15.55 5.75
C LEU A 242 9.86 -16.78 5.02
N VAL A 243 10.19 -17.99 5.49
CA VAL A 243 9.65 -19.23 4.94
C VAL A 243 8.13 -19.29 5.11
N LEU A 244 7.62 -18.98 6.32
CA LEU A 244 6.17 -18.94 6.55
C LEU A 244 5.48 -17.89 5.66
N ALA A 245 6.04 -16.70 5.53
CA ALA A 245 5.49 -15.65 4.67
C ALA A 245 5.48 -16.08 3.19
N LEU A 246 6.55 -16.74 2.73
CA LEU A 246 6.62 -17.30 1.37
C LEU A 246 5.57 -18.40 1.16
N VAL A 247 5.40 -19.31 2.11
CA VAL A 247 4.37 -20.36 2.05
C VAL A 247 2.97 -19.75 1.99
N LEU A 248 2.66 -18.80 2.86
CA LEU A 248 1.37 -18.10 2.87
C LEU A 248 1.13 -17.32 1.56
N PHE A 249 2.19 -16.71 1.01
CA PHE A 249 2.15 -16.01 -0.26
C PHE A 249 1.83 -16.98 -1.42
N VAL A 250 2.49 -18.13 -1.48
CA VAL A 250 2.22 -19.18 -2.48
C VAL A 250 0.80 -19.73 -2.32
N LEU A 251 0.36 -20.02 -1.09
CA LEU A 251 -1.01 -20.49 -0.82
C LEU A 251 -2.07 -19.46 -1.21
N SER A 252 -1.78 -18.16 -1.11
CA SER A 252 -2.72 -17.11 -1.51
C SER A 252 -3.07 -17.18 -3.00
N PHE A 253 -2.12 -17.58 -3.85
CA PHE A 253 -2.38 -17.81 -5.26
C PHE A 253 -3.26 -19.02 -5.51
N TYR A 254 -3.06 -20.10 -4.74
CA TYR A 254 -3.86 -21.32 -4.87
C TYR A 254 -5.35 -21.07 -4.56
N VAL A 255 -5.64 -20.23 -3.56
CA VAL A 255 -7.02 -19.82 -3.22
C VAL A 255 -7.69 -19.09 -4.38
N THR A 256 -6.95 -18.30 -5.17
CA THR A 256 -7.50 -17.59 -6.34
C THR A 256 -7.95 -18.57 -7.44
N ILE A 257 -7.19 -19.63 -7.70
CA ILE A 257 -7.54 -20.68 -8.69
C ILE A 257 -8.85 -21.36 -8.31
N TYR A 258 -9.04 -21.68 -7.02
CA TYR A 258 -10.20 -22.44 -6.55
C TYR A 258 -11.49 -21.63 -6.44
N ARG A 259 -11.42 -20.30 -6.58
CA ARG A 259 -12.58 -19.41 -6.43
C ARG A 259 -13.29 -19.07 -7.72
N ASP A 260 -12.65 -19.22 -8.87
CA ASP A 260 -13.20 -18.79 -10.15
C ASP A 260 -13.38 -20.00 -11.07
N GLU A 261 -14.62 -20.33 -11.41
CA GLU A 261 -14.94 -21.49 -12.26
C GLU A 261 -14.40 -21.35 -13.69
N ASN A 262 -14.28 -20.11 -14.19
CA ASN A 262 -13.64 -19.85 -15.48
C ASN A 262 -12.14 -20.11 -15.38
N VAL A 263 -11.50 -19.70 -14.28
CA VAL A 263 -10.08 -20.00 -14.02
C VAL A 263 -9.87 -21.49 -13.79
N LYS A 264 -10.78 -22.22 -13.14
CA LYS A 264 -10.70 -23.69 -13.00
C LYS A 264 -10.75 -24.41 -14.34
N ALA A 265 -11.62 -23.96 -15.24
CA ALA A 265 -11.75 -24.53 -16.59
C ALA A 265 -10.50 -24.25 -17.44
N LEU A 266 -9.91 -23.04 -17.37
CA LEU A 266 -8.65 -22.73 -18.04
C LEU A 266 -7.42 -23.34 -17.34
N ALA A 267 -7.45 -23.55 -16.03
CA ALA A 267 -6.35 -24.13 -15.24
C ALA A 267 -6.12 -25.63 -15.50
N ALA A 268 -7.09 -26.31 -16.11
CA ALA A 268 -6.98 -27.71 -16.49
C ALA A 268 -5.87 -27.98 -17.52
N SER A 269 -5.40 -26.97 -18.27
CA SER A 269 -4.30 -27.10 -19.23
C SER A 269 -2.98 -26.46 -18.77
N ASP A 270 -2.99 -25.36 -18.00
CA ASP A 270 -1.76 -24.65 -17.59
C ASP A 270 -1.95 -23.73 -16.35
N ALA A 271 -2.51 -24.27 -15.25
CA ALA A 271 -2.83 -23.55 -14.00
C ALA A 271 -1.73 -22.59 -13.50
N PHE A 272 -0.47 -23.01 -13.60
CA PHE A 272 0.67 -22.23 -13.09
C PHE A 272 0.87 -20.92 -13.86
N LYS A 273 0.68 -20.93 -15.19
CA LYS A 273 0.84 -19.73 -16.03
C LYS A 273 -0.24 -18.70 -15.75
N ILE A 274 -1.48 -19.16 -15.64
CA ILE A 274 -2.65 -18.30 -15.36
C ILE A 274 -2.50 -17.63 -13.99
N VAL A 275 -2.02 -18.37 -13.00
CA VAL A 275 -1.75 -17.83 -11.65
C VAL A 275 -0.69 -16.73 -11.66
N LEU A 276 0.40 -16.95 -12.39
CA LEU A 276 1.49 -15.98 -12.48
C LEU A 276 1.10 -14.75 -13.31
N ALA A 277 0.28 -14.91 -14.34
CA ALA A 277 -0.16 -13.81 -15.20
C ALA A 277 -1.36 -13.02 -14.63
N SER A 278 -2.25 -13.68 -13.88
CA SER A 278 -3.52 -13.10 -13.40
C SER A 278 -3.50 -12.79 -11.90
N ASN A 279 -2.39 -12.30 -11.38
CA ASN A 279 -2.29 -11.89 -9.98
C ASN A 279 -2.25 -10.37 -9.77
N GLU A 280 -2.54 -9.98 -8.55
CA GLU A 280 -2.66 -8.59 -8.12
C GLU A 280 -1.36 -7.76 -8.26
N PHE A 281 -0.20 -8.40 -8.40
CA PHE A 281 1.10 -7.74 -8.55
C PHE A 281 1.48 -7.47 -10.02
N VAL A 282 0.77 -8.05 -10.99
CA VAL A 282 1.03 -7.86 -12.42
C VAL A 282 0.42 -6.56 -12.94
N TYR A 283 -0.80 -6.22 -12.53
CA TYR A 283 -1.55 -5.09 -13.06
C TYR A 283 -0.96 -3.69 -12.79
N PRO A 284 -0.37 -3.38 -11.61
CA PRO A 284 -0.05 -1.98 -11.29
C PRO A 284 0.96 -1.33 -12.25
N ILE A 285 1.98 -2.07 -12.66
CA ILE A 285 3.04 -1.60 -13.58
C ILE A 285 2.56 -1.40 -15.04
N GLN A 286 1.43 -2.02 -15.43
CA GLN A 286 0.81 -1.78 -16.73
C GLN A 286 0.42 -0.31 -16.94
N THR A 287 0.01 0.38 -15.87
CA THR A 287 -0.37 1.80 -15.97
C THR A 287 0.79 2.68 -16.45
N THR A 288 2.04 2.38 -16.06
CA THR A 288 3.21 3.10 -16.57
C THR A 288 3.43 2.78 -18.05
N ALA A 289 3.28 1.52 -18.45
CA ALA A 289 3.46 1.09 -19.84
C ALA A 289 2.47 1.80 -20.79
N TYR A 290 1.18 1.85 -20.43
CA TYR A 290 0.16 2.57 -21.20
C TYR A 290 0.44 4.08 -21.30
N ILE A 291 0.82 4.73 -20.20
CA ILE A 291 1.13 6.17 -20.22
C ILE A 291 2.28 6.49 -21.19
N ILE A 292 3.29 5.61 -21.25
CA ILE A 292 4.40 5.74 -22.20
C ILE A 292 3.92 5.48 -23.62
N ASN A 293 3.23 4.36 -23.84
CA ASN A 293 2.73 3.94 -25.15
C ASN A 293 1.86 5.02 -25.81
N ASP A 294 0.93 5.58 -25.02
CA ASP A 294 -0.06 6.54 -25.49
C ASP A 294 0.47 7.99 -25.45
N SER A 295 1.76 8.18 -25.09
CA SER A 295 2.45 9.47 -25.11
C SER A 295 1.70 10.59 -24.39
N TRP A 296 1.26 10.33 -23.16
CA TRP A 296 0.49 11.31 -22.39
C TRP A 296 1.29 12.58 -22.11
N ASN A 297 0.62 13.74 -22.18
CA ASN A 297 1.23 15.04 -21.89
C ASN A 297 1.69 15.15 -20.43
N LEU A 298 2.90 15.70 -20.25
CA LEU A 298 3.47 15.94 -18.93
C LEU A 298 2.60 16.89 -18.10
N ARG A 299 2.49 16.58 -16.81
CA ARG A 299 1.66 17.34 -15.85
C ARG A 299 2.46 18.27 -14.93
N PHE A 300 3.79 18.27 -15.00
CA PHE A 300 4.69 19.22 -14.32
C PHE A 300 4.41 19.46 -12.82
N GLY A 301 4.01 18.43 -12.09
CA GLY A 301 3.76 18.49 -10.64
C GLY A 301 2.31 18.82 -10.24
N MET A 302 1.43 19.10 -11.21
CA MET A 302 0.01 19.41 -10.95
C MET A 302 -0.68 18.34 -10.11
N THR A 303 -0.33 17.06 -10.30
CA THR A 303 -0.99 15.95 -9.59
C THR A 303 -0.56 15.84 -8.13
N TYR A 304 0.61 16.37 -7.77
CA TYR A 304 1.11 16.39 -6.40
C TYR A 304 0.66 17.61 -5.59
N ILE A 305 0.26 18.69 -6.27
CA ILE A 305 -0.06 19.98 -5.61
C ILE A 305 -1.55 20.29 -5.71
N ILE A 306 -2.13 20.22 -6.91
CA ILE A 306 -3.50 20.71 -7.17
C ILE A 306 -4.53 19.62 -6.96
N LEU A 307 -4.35 18.43 -7.54
CA LEU A 307 -5.30 17.32 -7.39
C LEU A 307 -5.60 16.95 -5.92
N PRO A 308 -4.61 16.91 -4.99
CA PRO A 308 -4.86 16.58 -3.59
C PRO A 308 -5.68 17.65 -2.85
N LEU A 309 -5.66 18.89 -3.33
CA LEU A 309 -6.49 19.97 -2.78
C LEU A 309 -7.90 19.92 -3.39
N GLN A 310 -8.02 19.64 -4.68
CA GLN A 310 -9.31 19.53 -5.36
C GLN A 310 -10.13 18.35 -4.85
N ILE A 311 -9.50 17.21 -4.53
CA ILE A 311 -10.22 16.02 -4.08
C ILE A 311 -10.98 16.24 -2.76
N LEU A 312 -10.52 17.19 -1.93
CA LEU A 312 -11.17 17.58 -0.67
C LEU A 312 -12.51 18.27 -0.88
N ILE A 313 -12.73 18.89 -2.04
CA ILE A 313 -13.95 19.62 -2.35
C ILE A 313 -15.04 18.58 -2.71
N PRO A 314 -16.18 18.53 -2.01
CA PRO A 314 -17.28 17.64 -2.36
C PRO A 314 -17.81 17.92 -3.76
N ARG A 315 -18.24 16.87 -4.50
CA ARG A 315 -18.80 17.01 -5.85
C ARG A 315 -20.06 17.89 -5.90
N PHE A 316 -20.80 18.01 -4.79
CA PHE A 316 -21.93 18.95 -4.71
C PHE A 316 -21.49 20.42 -4.84
N ILE A 317 -20.32 20.78 -4.31
CA ILE A 317 -19.77 22.15 -4.40
C ILE A 317 -19.00 22.34 -5.71
N TYR A 318 -18.32 21.29 -6.18
CA TYR A 318 -17.60 21.30 -7.45
C TYR A 318 -18.10 20.14 -8.35
N PRO A 319 -19.18 20.34 -9.12
CA PRO A 319 -19.78 19.29 -9.95
C PRO A 319 -18.80 18.72 -10.97
N ASN A 320 -18.08 19.60 -11.65
CA ASN A 320 -17.08 19.24 -12.67
C ASN A 320 -15.71 18.89 -12.08
N LYS A 321 -15.68 18.38 -10.83
CA LYS A 321 -14.43 17.98 -10.18
C LYS A 321 -13.73 16.89 -10.99
N PRO A 322 -12.43 17.04 -11.29
CA PRO A 322 -11.66 16.01 -11.98
C PRO A 322 -11.77 14.64 -11.30
N SER A 323 -11.72 13.58 -12.09
CA SER A 323 -11.53 12.22 -11.58
C SER A 323 -10.15 12.08 -10.94
N THR A 324 -9.97 11.05 -10.09
CA THR A 324 -8.62 10.67 -9.65
C THR A 324 -7.82 10.18 -10.86
N LEU A 325 -6.49 10.15 -10.78
CA LEU A 325 -5.67 9.67 -11.89
C LEU A 325 -6.00 8.24 -12.30
N GLY A 326 -6.37 7.37 -11.35
CA GLY A 326 -6.87 6.03 -11.67
C GLY A 326 -8.17 6.06 -12.48
N GLY A 327 -9.08 6.99 -12.19
CA GLY A 327 -10.31 7.18 -12.96
C GLY A 327 -10.04 7.76 -14.35
N GLU A 328 -9.21 8.80 -14.45
CA GLU A 328 -8.78 9.40 -15.72
C GLU A 328 -8.10 8.35 -16.63
N PHE A 329 -7.25 7.50 -16.03
CA PHE A 329 -6.57 6.42 -16.72
C PHE A 329 -7.54 5.44 -17.38
N ILE A 330 -8.54 4.98 -16.65
CA ILE A 330 -9.54 4.03 -17.16
C ILE A 330 -10.32 4.66 -18.31
N GLU A 331 -10.83 5.88 -18.09
CA GLU A 331 -11.64 6.60 -19.08
C GLU A 331 -10.89 6.82 -20.40
N LYS A 332 -9.63 7.24 -20.33
CA LYS A 332 -8.81 7.50 -21.52
C LYS A 332 -8.32 6.25 -22.24
N THR A 333 -8.01 5.18 -21.50
CA THR A 333 -7.35 3.98 -22.07
C THR A 333 -8.35 2.91 -22.48
N PHE A 334 -9.46 2.78 -21.74
CA PHE A 334 -10.43 1.69 -21.89
C PHE A 334 -11.89 2.17 -22.09
N GLY A 335 -12.14 3.48 -22.05
CA GLY A 335 -13.49 4.04 -22.16
C GLY A 335 -14.38 3.66 -20.96
N ASP A 336 -15.64 3.31 -21.22
CA ASP A 336 -16.63 2.95 -20.20
C ASP A 336 -16.41 1.56 -19.57
N ASN A 337 -15.36 0.82 -19.96
CA ASN A 337 -15.02 -0.45 -19.34
C ASN A 337 -14.31 -0.21 -17.99
N TYR A 338 -15.11 -0.15 -16.93
CA TYR A 338 -14.64 0.06 -15.55
C TYR A 338 -13.91 -1.16 -14.97
N MET A 339 -12.68 -1.42 -15.42
CA MET A 339 -11.74 -2.25 -14.66
C MET A 339 -10.97 -1.39 -13.66
N GLY A 340 -10.92 -1.82 -12.40
CA GLY A 340 -10.19 -1.11 -11.35
C GLY A 340 -8.69 -1.27 -11.49
N PHE A 341 -8.02 -0.38 -12.23
CA PHE A 341 -6.56 -0.35 -12.31
C PHE A 341 -5.93 0.34 -11.10
N ALA A 342 -4.81 -0.21 -10.65
CA ALA A 342 -3.99 0.40 -9.61
C ALA A 342 -3.06 1.44 -10.25
N TYR A 343 -3.30 2.72 -9.99
CA TYR A 343 -2.46 3.80 -10.49
C TYR A 343 -1.26 3.98 -9.57
N THR A 344 -0.05 3.67 -10.05
CA THR A 344 1.13 3.62 -9.17
C THR A 344 1.80 4.98 -9.00
N PRO A 345 2.57 5.17 -7.92
CA PRO A 345 3.36 6.38 -7.72
C PRO A 345 4.48 6.54 -8.76
N VAL A 346 4.91 5.46 -9.42
CA VAL A 346 5.87 5.53 -10.54
C VAL A 346 5.19 6.06 -11.79
N SER A 347 3.99 5.57 -12.11
CA SER A 347 3.15 6.08 -13.20
C SER A 347 2.90 7.58 -13.03
N GLU A 348 2.52 8.01 -11.83
CA GLU A 348 2.31 9.42 -11.53
C GLU A 348 3.60 10.25 -11.65
N ALA A 349 4.71 9.74 -11.13
CA ALA A 349 5.98 10.46 -11.18
C ALA A 349 6.46 10.64 -12.63
N TYR A 350 6.31 9.59 -13.45
CA TYR A 350 6.59 9.65 -14.88
C TYR A 350 5.64 10.64 -15.59
N LEU A 351 4.34 10.60 -15.32
CA LEU A 351 3.39 11.53 -15.90
C LEU A 351 3.72 13.01 -15.59
N ASN A 352 4.34 13.30 -14.45
CA ASN A 352 4.67 14.68 -14.09
C ASN A 352 6.02 15.14 -14.63
N PHE A 353 7.04 14.28 -14.61
CA PHE A 353 8.44 14.70 -14.84
C PHE A 353 9.19 13.78 -15.81
N GLY A 354 8.48 12.91 -16.52
CA GLY A 354 9.07 11.95 -17.46
C GLY A 354 10.03 10.97 -16.77
N VAL A 355 11.08 10.58 -17.48
CA VAL A 355 12.01 9.51 -17.07
C VAL A 355 12.70 9.79 -15.72
N ILE A 356 12.94 11.06 -15.38
CA ILE A 356 13.60 11.45 -14.12
C ILE A 356 12.63 11.46 -12.92
N GLY A 357 11.33 11.48 -13.17
CA GLY A 357 10.30 11.63 -12.14
C GLY A 357 10.35 10.56 -11.06
N PRO A 358 10.33 9.25 -11.40
CA PRO A 358 10.38 8.17 -10.42
C PRO A 358 11.55 8.28 -9.45
N PHE A 359 12.76 8.60 -9.95
CA PHE A 359 13.94 8.82 -9.10
C PHE A 359 13.71 9.96 -8.10
N ILE A 360 13.21 11.12 -8.56
CA ILE A 360 12.99 12.30 -7.72
C ILE A 360 11.93 12.01 -6.65
N MET A 361 10.76 11.50 -7.06
CA MET A 361 9.63 11.32 -6.15
C MET A 361 9.89 10.24 -5.10
N MET A 362 10.56 9.15 -5.47
CA MET A 362 10.95 8.11 -4.50
C MET A 362 12.06 8.58 -3.55
N SER A 363 12.95 9.47 -4.00
CA SER A 363 13.91 10.14 -3.12
C SER A 363 13.21 11.02 -2.08
N ILE A 364 12.19 11.80 -2.50
CA ILE A 364 11.37 12.60 -1.59
C ILE A 364 10.64 11.72 -0.58
N LEU A 365 10.08 10.58 -1.01
CA LEU A 365 9.43 9.63 -0.11
C LEU A 365 10.40 9.05 0.92
N ALA A 366 11.59 8.63 0.51
CA ALA A 366 12.63 8.16 1.42
C ALA A 366 13.02 9.22 2.46
N TYR A 367 13.10 10.49 2.02
CA TYR A 367 13.37 11.61 2.91
C TYR A 367 12.24 11.79 3.95
N ILE A 368 10.98 11.69 3.53
CA ILE A 368 9.82 11.74 4.43
C ILE A 368 9.89 10.60 5.46
N PHE A 369 10.15 9.36 5.04
CA PHE A 369 10.30 8.22 5.96
C PHE A 369 11.44 8.44 6.95
N THR A 370 12.56 8.99 6.49
CA THR A 370 13.71 9.36 7.33
C THR A 370 13.31 10.38 8.40
N LEU A 371 12.55 11.42 8.04
CA LEU A 371 12.04 12.42 8.99
C LEU A 371 11.09 11.81 10.03
N ILE A 372 10.21 10.90 9.62
CA ILE A 372 9.25 10.22 10.49
C ILE A 372 9.98 9.37 11.54
N ILE A 373 10.99 8.59 11.11
CA ILE A 373 11.83 7.79 12.00
C ILE A 373 12.61 8.71 12.94
N LYS A 374 13.21 9.80 12.43
CA LYS A 374 13.93 10.78 13.24
C LYS A 374 13.05 11.41 14.32
N LYS A 375 11.82 11.77 14.00
CA LYS A 375 10.85 12.30 14.97
C LYS A 375 10.47 11.27 16.03
N GLY A 376 10.53 9.99 15.68
CA GLY A 376 10.36 8.85 16.60
C GLY A 376 11.57 8.53 17.46
N HIS A 377 12.59 9.40 17.55
CA HIS A 377 13.82 9.15 18.32
C HIS A 377 13.59 8.90 19.82
N ASN A 378 12.49 9.43 20.38
CA ASN A 378 12.09 9.19 21.77
C ASN A 378 11.01 8.08 21.89
N GLY A 379 10.86 7.30 20.82
CA GLY A 379 9.86 6.25 20.65
C GLY A 379 8.91 6.54 19.48
N LEU A 380 8.54 5.49 18.76
CA LEU A 380 7.62 5.55 17.63
C LEU A 380 6.21 5.86 18.13
N GLY A 381 5.62 6.91 17.58
CA GLY A 381 4.24 7.31 17.88
C GLY A 381 3.22 6.63 16.97
N PHE A 382 1.93 6.85 17.25
CA PHE A 382 0.81 6.33 16.46
C PHE A 382 0.94 6.60 14.94
N TYR A 383 1.36 7.81 14.57
CA TYR A 383 1.52 8.22 13.18
C TYR A 383 2.49 7.35 12.38
N TYR A 384 3.50 6.77 13.03
CA TYR A 384 4.45 5.88 12.38
C TYR A 384 3.76 4.59 11.92
N PHE A 385 3.01 3.96 12.83
CA PHE A 385 2.29 2.72 12.56
C PHE A 385 1.14 2.94 11.57
N LEU A 386 0.50 4.11 11.62
CA LEU A 386 -0.51 4.49 10.64
C LEU A 386 0.12 4.58 9.24
N LEU A 387 1.22 5.31 9.07
CA LEU A 387 1.91 5.42 7.78
C LEU A 387 2.42 4.08 7.29
N TYR A 388 2.94 3.23 8.19
CA TYR A 388 3.34 1.86 7.87
C TYR A 388 2.19 1.07 7.25
N SER A 389 0.97 1.19 7.80
CA SER A 389 -0.18 0.43 7.29
C SER A 389 -0.62 0.82 5.87
N PHE A 390 -0.30 2.04 5.43
CA PHE A 390 -0.64 2.54 4.09
C PHE A 390 0.43 2.26 3.03
N VAL A 391 1.55 1.60 3.37
CA VAL A 391 2.63 1.33 2.40
C VAL A 391 2.16 0.48 1.21
N PHE A 392 1.28 -0.49 1.45
CA PHE A 392 0.68 -1.29 0.37
C PHE A 392 -0.19 -0.45 -0.56
N ASP A 393 -1.03 0.43 0.01
CA ASP A 393 -1.86 1.36 -0.76
C ASP A 393 -1.00 2.36 -1.53
N PHE A 394 0.13 2.78 -0.95
CA PHE A 394 1.07 3.67 -1.61
C PHE A 394 1.62 3.07 -2.90
N CYS A 395 1.91 1.77 -2.93
CA CYS A 395 2.45 1.14 -4.15
C CYS A 395 1.42 0.98 -5.28
N ARG A 396 0.14 1.32 -5.04
CA ARG A 396 -0.99 1.06 -5.93
C ARG A 396 -1.97 2.22 -6.13
N GLY A 397 -1.77 3.31 -5.40
CA GLY A 397 -2.64 4.47 -5.41
C GLY A 397 -1.91 5.70 -5.91
N ASP A 398 -2.69 6.61 -6.50
CA ASP A 398 -2.23 7.96 -6.80
C ASP A 398 -2.06 8.76 -5.50
N PHE A 399 -1.19 9.76 -5.55
CA PHE A 399 -0.83 10.58 -4.42
C PHE A 399 -2.04 11.29 -3.82
N SER A 400 -2.98 11.76 -4.64
CA SER A 400 -4.17 12.47 -4.15
C SER A 400 -5.07 11.58 -3.29
N SER A 401 -5.25 10.31 -3.70
CA SER A 401 -5.99 9.30 -2.94
C SER A 401 -5.33 8.98 -1.60
N ILE A 402 -4.00 8.81 -1.59
CA ILE A 402 -3.24 8.53 -0.36
C ILE A 402 -3.24 9.74 0.57
N PHE A 403 -3.04 10.94 0.02
CA PHE A 403 -3.12 12.20 0.74
C PHE A 403 -4.48 12.37 1.41
N TYR A 404 -5.56 12.11 0.68
CA TYR A 404 -6.93 12.14 1.20
C TYR A 404 -7.12 11.16 2.37
N ALA A 405 -6.69 9.91 2.20
CA ALA A 405 -6.77 8.89 3.25
C ALA A 405 -5.99 9.29 4.51
N LEU A 406 -4.76 9.79 4.36
CA LEU A 406 -3.92 10.26 5.46
C LEU A 406 -4.49 11.51 6.13
N LEU A 407 -5.03 12.45 5.37
CA LEU A 407 -5.62 13.68 5.90
C LEU A 407 -6.85 13.35 6.74
N ILE A 408 -7.75 12.49 6.26
CA ILE A 408 -8.92 12.06 7.03
C ILE A 408 -8.48 11.34 8.31
N THR A 409 -7.61 10.34 8.19
CA THR A 409 -7.21 9.53 9.36
C THR A 409 -6.42 10.35 10.38
N TYR A 410 -5.51 11.23 9.95
CA TYR A 410 -4.65 12.01 10.84
C TYR A 410 -5.32 13.29 11.38
N VAL A 411 -5.89 14.12 10.51
CA VAL A 411 -6.40 15.46 10.87
C VAL A 411 -7.82 15.36 11.45
N LEU A 412 -8.76 14.79 10.70
CA LEU A 412 -10.15 14.67 11.16
C LEU A 412 -10.33 13.61 12.23
N GLY A 413 -9.45 12.62 12.23
CA GLY A 413 -9.46 11.53 13.16
C GLY A 413 -8.63 11.76 14.41
N TYR A 414 -7.33 11.47 14.32
CA TYR A 414 -6.43 11.45 15.49
C TYR A 414 -6.37 12.79 16.23
N ARG A 415 -6.27 13.92 15.52
CA ARG A 415 -6.22 15.25 16.16
C ARG A 415 -7.55 15.64 16.80
N PHE A 416 -8.66 15.38 16.12
CA PHE A 416 -10.00 15.64 16.65
C PHE A 416 -10.28 14.81 17.91
N PHE A 417 -9.99 13.51 17.90
CA PHE A 417 -10.14 12.66 19.09
C PHE A 417 -9.26 13.17 20.24
N ASN A 418 -8.00 13.51 19.99
CA ASN A 418 -7.15 14.07 21.05
C ASN A 418 -7.67 15.42 21.59
N TYR A 419 -8.26 16.25 20.73
CA TYR A 419 -8.85 17.54 21.11
C TYR A 419 -10.11 17.36 21.96
N LEU A 420 -11.06 16.52 21.54
CA LEU A 420 -12.26 16.20 22.31
C LEU A 420 -11.93 15.64 23.69
N LEU A 421 -10.88 14.81 23.76
CA LEU A 421 -10.42 14.24 25.02
C LEU A 421 -9.74 15.27 25.92
N ALA A 422 -9.06 16.27 25.36
CA ALA A 422 -8.50 17.38 26.12
C ALA A 422 -9.58 18.29 26.72
N ILE A 423 -10.69 18.51 26.01
CA ILE A 423 -11.84 19.28 26.52
C ILE A 423 -12.45 18.59 27.76
N LYS A 424 -12.60 17.26 27.74
CA LYS A 424 -13.12 16.50 28.91
C LYS A 424 -12.26 16.61 30.17
N ILE A 425 -10.97 16.96 30.06
CA ILE A 425 -10.11 17.21 31.23
C ILE A 425 -10.41 18.57 31.87
N LYS A 426 -10.98 19.52 31.11
CA LYS A 426 -11.31 20.86 31.60
C LYS A 426 -12.73 21.00 32.14
N ILE A 427 -13.63 20.05 31.89
CA ILE A 427 -15.01 20.05 32.40
C ILE A 427 -15.10 19.16 33.65
N LYS A 428 -14.23 19.39 34.64
CA LYS A 428 -14.29 18.72 35.93
C LYS A 428 -14.46 19.72 37.04
#